data_AF-A0A7C3M0T2-F1
#
_entry.id   AF-A0A7C3M0T2-F1
#
_cell.length_a   1.000
_cell.length_b   1.000
_cell.length_c   1.000
_cell.angle_alpha   90.00
_cell.angle_beta   90.00
_cell.angle_gamma   90.00
#
_symmetry.space_group_name_H-M   'P 1'
#
loop_
_entity.id
_entity.type
_entity.pdbx_description
1 polymer ?
#
loop_
_entity_poly.entity_id
_entity_poly.type
_entity_poly.pdbx_seq_one_letter_code
_entity_poly.pdbx_strand_id
1 'polypeptide(L)'
;MKKLLLLTIFISALSADVALVSTKDLKFKQKLDYGDLKLQYFDKAIRCTMFDKQKLLTQKYQTIRYIPKNKPICNKDVKKVIDHKVRVDFGNIIIEKDGEFIGETKDYIKIKKSDGTVERIKKNGM
;
A
#
# COMPACT_ATOMS: atom_id res chain seq x y z
N MET A 1 -17.90 -32.87 -58.16
CA MET A 1 -16.79 -32.02 -57.67
C MET A 1 -17.21 -30.55 -57.71
N LYS A 2 -17.44 -29.90 -56.57
CA LYS A 2 -17.32 -28.44 -56.31
C LYS A 2 -17.81 -28.18 -54.87
N LYS A 3 -16.88 -28.00 -53.93
CA LYS A 3 -16.55 -26.71 -53.28
C LYS A 3 -17.75 -26.05 -52.57
N LEU A 4 -17.76 -26.13 -51.24
CA LEU A 4 -18.23 -25.05 -50.37
C LEU A 4 -17.54 -25.21 -49.00
N LEU A 5 -16.27 -24.83 -48.93
CA LEU A 5 -15.79 -23.59 -48.31
C LEU A 5 -16.05 -23.56 -46.79
N LEU A 6 -15.01 -23.93 -46.05
CA LEU A 6 -14.81 -23.68 -44.62
C LEU A 6 -15.19 -22.24 -44.26
N LEU A 7 -16.10 -22.07 -43.30
CA LEU A 7 -16.27 -20.82 -42.56
C LEU A 7 -15.95 -21.05 -41.09
N THR A 8 -14.67 -21.21 -40.77
CA THR A 8 -14.16 -21.10 -39.40
C THR A 8 -14.08 -19.61 -39.05
N ILE A 9 -15.11 -19.09 -38.39
CA ILE A 9 -15.10 -17.75 -37.80
C ILE A 9 -14.10 -17.76 -36.64
N PHE A 10 -12.97 -17.07 -36.84
CA PHE A 10 -12.03 -16.71 -35.79
C PHE A 10 -12.73 -15.74 -34.83
N ILE A 11 -13.25 -16.25 -33.71
CA ILE A 11 -13.65 -15.40 -32.59
C ILE A 11 -12.35 -14.97 -31.91
N SER A 12 -11.78 -13.85 -32.34
CA SER A 12 -10.75 -13.16 -31.57
C SER A 12 -11.40 -12.61 -30.30
N ALA A 13 -11.23 -13.28 -29.17
CA ALA A 13 -11.64 -12.76 -27.87
C ALA A 13 -10.90 -11.43 -27.62
N LEU A 14 -11.62 -10.31 -27.79
CA LEU A 14 -11.17 -9.00 -27.32
C LEU A 14 -11.31 -9.00 -25.80
N SER A 15 -10.28 -9.46 -25.10
CA SER A 15 -10.26 -9.43 -23.64
C SER A 15 -9.99 -7.99 -23.19
N ALA A 16 -11.02 -7.27 -22.79
CA ALA A 16 -10.87 -6.01 -22.06
C ALA A 16 -10.54 -6.33 -20.60
N ASP A 17 -9.38 -5.88 -20.12
CA ASP A 17 -8.96 -6.04 -18.74
C ASP A 17 -9.48 -4.87 -17.89
N VAL A 18 -9.84 -5.15 -16.64
CA VAL A 18 -10.21 -4.12 -15.66
C VAL A 18 -9.08 -3.98 -14.65
N ALA A 19 -8.63 -2.75 -14.44
CA ALA A 19 -7.61 -2.45 -13.43
C ALA A 19 -8.01 -1.27 -12.55
N LEU A 20 -7.53 -1.33 -11.31
CA LEU A 20 -7.53 -0.25 -10.35
C LEU A 20 -6.40 0.73 -10.67
N VAL A 21 -6.75 1.98 -10.98
CA VAL A 21 -5.82 3.04 -11.36
C VAL A 21 -5.86 4.22 -10.39
N SER A 22 -4.77 4.99 -10.35
CA SER A 22 -4.69 6.24 -9.60
C SER A 22 -5.56 7.35 -10.20
N THR A 23 -6.26 8.10 -9.35
CA THR A 23 -7.08 9.28 -9.74
C THR A 23 -6.26 10.56 -9.86
N LYS A 24 -5.09 10.58 -9.21
CA LYS A 24 -4.10 11.67 -9.18
C LYS A 24 -2.68 11.11 -9.15
N ASP A 25 -1.69 11.97 -9.31
CA ASP A 25 -0.30 11.57 -9.09
C ASP A 25 -0.07 11.21 -7.61
N LEU A 26 0.58 10.09 -7.36
CA LEU A 26 0.91 9.61 -6.02
C LEU A 26 2.42 9.70 -5.83
N LYS A 27 2.84 10.51 -4.86
CA LYS A 27 4.25 10.73 -4.52
C LYS A 27 4.83 9.50 -3.81
N PHE A 28 6.16 9.43 -3.73
CA PHE A 28 6.86 8.42 -2.91
C PHE A 28 6.45 8.53 -1.43
N LYS A 29 6.22 7.39 -0.75
CA LYS A 29 5.76 7.29 0.65
C LYS A 29 4.45 8.02 0.92
N GLN A 30 3.66 8.31 -0.11
CA GLN A 30 2.33 8.88 0.09
C GLN A 30 1.40 7.80 0.63
N LYS A 31 0.66 8.11 1.70
CA LYS A 31 -0.43 7.26 2.19
C LYS A 31 -1.52 7.15 1.11
N LEU A 32 -2.03 5.95 0.92
CA LEU A 32 -3.09 5.66 -0.03
C LEU A 32 -4.45 5.77 0.66
N ASP A 33 -5.32 6.58 0.07
CA ASP A 33 -6.72 6.66 0.48
C ASP A 33 -7.62 5.91 -0.50
N TYR A 34 -8.79 5.47 -0.04
CA TYR A 34 -9.76 4.79 -0.90
C TYR A 34 -10.19 5.67 -2.10
N GLY A 35 -10.27 6.98 -1.93
CA GLY A 35 -10.59 7.94 -3.00
C GLY A 35 -9.49 8.13 -4.05
N ASP A 36 -8.26 7.68 -3.76
CA ASP A 36 -7.13 7.81 -4.69
C ASP A 36 -7.21 6.82 -5.86
N LEU A 37 -8.12 5.84 -5.79
CA LEU A 37 -8.18 4.70 -6.70
C LEU A 37 -9.55 4.56 -7.35
N LYS A 38 -9.58 4.28 -8.66
CA LYS A 38 -10.81 3.99 -9.43
C LYS A 38 -10.61 2.80 -10.33
N LEU A 39 -11.70 2.13 -10.71
CA LEU A 39 -11.66 1.10 -11.75
C LEU A 39 -11.60 1.76 -13.14
N GLN A 40 -10.84 1.17 -14.03
CA GLN A 40 -10.72 1.58 -15.42
C GLN A 40 -10.53 0.35 -16.32
N TYR A 41 -11.19 0.37 -17.49
CA TYR A 41 -11.05 -0.64 -18.53
C TYR A 41 -9.83 -0.36 -19.41
N PHE A 42 -9.18 -1.42 -19.85
CA PHE A 42 -8.01 -1.38 -20.73
C PHE A 42 -8.17 -2.40 -21.86
N ASP A 43 -7.85 -1.97 -23.07
CA ASP A 43 -7.87 -2.83 -24.27
C ASP A 43 -6.68 -3.80 -24.32
N LYS A 44 -5.72 -3.64 -23.40
CA LYS A 44 -4.49 -4.44 -23.33
C LYS A 44 -4.38 -5.12 -21.98
N ALA A 45 -3.83 -6.33 -22.03
CA ALA A 45 -3.59 -7.14 -20.85
C ALA A 45 -2.69 -6.41 -19.83
N ILE A 46 -3.15 -6.34 -18.57
CA ILE A 46 -2.40 -5.70 -17.49
C ILE A 46 -1.40 -6.69 -16.90
N ARG A 47 -0.11 -6.40 -17.06
CA ARG A 47 0.98 -7.27 -16.59
C ARG A 47 1.39 -6.98 -15.15
N CYS A 48 0.46 -7.12 -14.20
CA CYS A 48 0.78 -7.15 -12.79
C CYS A 48 -0.33 -7.73 -11.92
N THR A 49 0.03 -8.16 -10.70
CA THR A 49 -0.95 -8.48 -9.67
C THR A 49 -1.52 -7.20 -9.09
N MET A 50 -2.80 -6.97 -9.36
CA MET A 50 -3.53 -5.78 -8.94
C MET A 50 -3.60 -5.66 -7.42
N PHE A 51 -3.50 -4.42 -6.94
CA PHE A 51 -3.77 -4.12 -5.55
C PHE A 51 -5.28 -4.18 -5.27
N ASP A 52 -5.64 -4.83 -4.16
CA ASP A 52 -7.03 -4.90 -3.71
C ASP A 52 -7.38 -3.65 -2.89
N LYS A 53 -8.25 -2.83 -3.46
CA LYS A 53 -8.75 -1.59 -2.87
C LYS A 53 -9.39 -1.81 -1.50
N GLN A 54 -10.01 -2.97 -1.26
CA GLN A 54 -10.70 -3.27 0.00
C GLN A 54 -9.75 -3.31 1.20
N LYS A 55 -8.46 -3.59 0.98
CA LYS A 55 -7.44 -3.56 2.03
C LYS A 55 -7.29 -2.18 2.68
N LEU A 56 -7.64 -1.11 1.98
CA LEU A 56 -7.59 0.26 2.51
C LEU A 56 -8.68 0.54 3.56
N LEU A 57 -9.73 -0.28 3.63
CA LEU A 57 -10.79 -0.13 4.65
C LEU A 57 -10.33 -0.57 6.04
N THR A 58 -9.35 -1.47 6.11
CA THR A 58 -8.91 -2.08 7.38
C THR A 58 -7.45 -1.79 7.71
N GLN A 59 -6.65 -1.39 6.72
CA GLN A 59 -5.20 -1.26 6.86
C GLN A 59 -4.70 -0.02 6.13
N LYS A 60 -3.70 0.62 6.72
CA LYS A 60 -2.99 1.74 6.09
C LYS A 60 -1.97 1.20 5.10
N TYR A 61 -1.95 1.76 3.89
CA TYR A 61 -0.94 1.49 2.87
C TYR A 61 -0.28 2.79 2.43
N GLN A 62 0.94 2.68 1.93
CA GLN A 62 1.66 3.79 1.29
C GLN A 62 2.36 3.32 0.03
N THR A 63 2.58 4.23 -0.90
CA THR A 63 3.35 3.99 -2.11
C THR A 63 4.83 3.79 -1.80
N ILE A 64 5.52 2.94 -2.56
CA ILE A 64 6.97 2.74 -2.46
C ILE A 64 7.75 3.43 -3.58
N ARG A 65 7.05 4.05 -4.53
CA ARG A 65 7.61 4.88 -5.60
C ARG A 65 6.57 5.89 -6.08
N TYR A 66 6.99 6.80 -6.95
CA TYR A 66 6.06 7.68 -7.66
C TYR A 66 5.15 6.87 -8.60
N ILE A 67 3.85 7.18 -8.60
CA ILE A 67 2.85 6.57 -9.49
C ILE A 67 2.10 7.69 -10.21
N PRO A 68 2.24 7.81 -11.54
CA PRO A 68 1.49 8.80 -12.31
C PRO A 68 -0.02 8.55 -12.25
N LYS A 69 -0.82 9.60 -12.46
CA LYS A 69 -2.28 9.52 -12.66
C LYS A 69 -2.66 8.52 -13.77
N ASN A 70 -3.79 7.83 -13.60
CA ASN A 70 -4.35 6.82 -14.50
C ASN A 70 -3.43 5.62 -14.76
N LYS A 71 -2.41 5.39 -13.92
CA LYS A 71 -1.60 4.16 -13.99
C LYS A 71 -2.20 3.06 -13.10
N PRO A 72 -2.21 1.80 -13.55
CA PRO A 72 -2.60 0.66 -12.71
C PRO A 72 -1.75 0.59 -11.45
N ILE A 73 -2.39 0.33 -10.31
CA ILE A 73 -1.71 0.10 -9.03
C ILE A 73 -1.56 -1.39 -8.80
N CYS A 74 -0.31 -1.82 -8.70
CA CYS A 74 0.05 -3.21 -8.44
C CYS A 74 0.48 -3.40 -6.97
N ASN A 75 0.40 -4.63 -6.45
CA ASN A 75 0.89 -4.94 -5.10
C ASN A 75 2.36 -4.54 -4.88
N LYS A 76 3.19 -4.61 -5.92
CA LYS A 76 4.61 -4.20 -5.89
C LYS A 76 4.82 -2.68 -5.81
N ASP A 77 3.77 -1.87 -5.85
CA ASP A 77 3.86 -0.40 -5.86
C ASP A 77 3.55 0.21 -4.50
N VAL A 78 3.05 -0.63 -3.59
CA VAL A 78 2.49 -0.22 -2.31
C VAL A 78 2.99 -1.16 -1.22
N LYS A 79 3.06 -0.66 0.00
CA LYS A 79 3.37 -1.48 1.18
C LYS A 79 2.43 -1.12 2.30
N LYS A 80 2.11 -2.11 3.13
CA LYS A 80 1.37 -1.90 4.37
C LYS A 80 2.22 -0.97 5.26
N VAL A 81 1.58 0.03 5.84
CA VAL A 81 2.17 0.82 6.91
C VAL A 81 2.08 -0.04 8.16
N ILE A 82 3.23 -0.55 8.60
CA ILE A 82 3.33 -1.25 9.88
C ILE A 82 3.52 -0.15 10.92
N ASP A 83 2.42 0.21 11.57
CA ASP A 83 2.45 1.00 12.80
C ASP A 83 2.97 0.05 13.89
N HIS A 84 4.31 -0.05 14.02
CA HIS A 84 4.88 -0.67 15.21
C HIS A 84 4.40 0.17 16.39
N LYS A 85 3.82 -0.45 17.41
CA LYS A 85 3.46 0.25 18.64
C LYS A 85 4.28 -0.33 19.77
N VAL A 86 5.05 0.52 20.44
CA VAL A 86 5.72 0.17 21.68
C VAL A 86 4.79 0.53 22.82
N ARG A 87 4.42 -0.47 23.62
CA ARG A 87 3.76 -0.27 24.90
C ARG A 87 4.85 -0.16 25.96
N VAL A 88 4.93 0.99 26.60
CA VAL A 88 5.85 1.25 27.71
C VAL A 88 5.03 1.31 28.99
N ASP A 89 5.37 0.44 29.94
CA ASP A 89 4.73 0.37 31.24
C ASP A 89 5.65 0.99 32.31
N PHE A 90 5.14 2.00 33.02
CA PHE A 90 5.78 2.67 34.15
C PHE A 90 5.13 2.30 35.49
N GLY A 91 4.42 1.17 35.55
CA GLY A 91 3.66 0.70 36.71
C GLY A 91 2.29 1.38 36.81
N ASN A 92 2.29 2.68 37.10
CA ASN A 92 1.04 3.45 37.28
C ASN A 92 0.53 4.07 35.98
N ILE A 93 1.37 4.13 34.94
CA ILE A 93 1.06 4.74 33.65
C ILE A 93 1.54 3.82 32.54
N ILE A 94 0.69 3.61 31.55
CA ILE A 94 1.03 2.89 30.33
C ILE A 94 0.96 3.87 29.17
N ILE A 95 2.05 3.97 28.41
CA ILE A 95 2.14 4.83 27.24
C ILE A 95 2.28 3.96 26.00
N GLU A 96 1.37 4.16 25.04
CA GLU A 96 1.50 3.60 23.69
C GLU A 96 2.15 4.62 22.76
N LYS A 97 3.19 4.19 22.04
CA LYS A 97 3.93 5.05 21.11
C LYS A 97 4.14 4.35 19.78
N ASP A 98 3.88 5.09 18.70
CA ASP A 98 4.16 4.62 17.35
C ASP A 98 5.68 4.60 17.09
N GLY A 99 6.19 3.43 16.72
CA GLY A 99 7.57 3.15 16.35
C GLY A 99 8.05 1.79 16.83
N GLU A 100 9.31 1.48 16.56
CA GLU A 100 9.98 0.25 16.95
C GLU A 100 10.83 0.49 18.20
N PHE A 101 10.73 -0.37 19.20
CA PHE A 101 11.62 -0.33 20.35
C PHE A 101 13.03 -0.71 19.90
N ILE A 102 14.00 0.20 20.06
CA ILE A 102 15.40 -0.05 19.66
C ILE A 102 16.36 -0.07 20.85
N GLY A 103 15.84 -0.01 22.07
CA GLY A 103 16.62 -0.16 23.30
C GLY A 103 16.21 0.80 24.40
N GLU A 104 16.74 0.55 25.59
CA GLU A 104 16.52 1.37 26.77
C GLU A 104 17.79 1.57 27.58
N THR A 105 17.76 2.56 28.45
CA THR A 105 18.76 2.79 29.49
C THR A 105 18.05 3.02 30.82
N LYS A 106 18.83 3.38 31.85
CA LYS A 106 18.30 3.80 33.15
C LYS A 106 17.38 5.02 33.05
N ASP A 107 17.67 5.94 32.13
CA ASP A 107 17.00 7.25 32.08
C ASP A 107 15.97 7.39 30.95
N TYR A 108 16.08 6.57 29.90
CA TYR A 108 15.21 6.71 28.73
C TYR A 108 14.95 5.41 27.98
N ILE A 109 13.87 5.39 27.23
CA ILE A 109 13.53 4.38 26.22
C ILE A 109 13.67 5.03 24.84
N LYS A 110 14.30 4.31 23.90
CA LYS A 110 14.49 4.75 22.51
C LYS A 110 13.49 4.06 21.60
N ILE A 111 12.72 4.84 20.87
CA ILE A 111 11.77 4.36 19.86
C ILE A 111 12.16 4.94 18.50
N LYS A 112 12.31 4.08 17.50
CA LYS A 112 12.54 4.49 16.11
C LYS A 112 11.21 4.65 15.38
N LYS A 113 10.94 5.84 14.87
CA LYS A 113 9.73 6.13 14.10
C LYS A 113 9.82 5.60 12.68
N SER A 114 8.66 5.54 12.01
CA SER A 114 8.54 5.12 10.61
C SER A 114 9.28 6.04 9.62
N ASP A 115 9.57 7.28 10.01
CA ASP A 115 10.40 8.23 9.26
C ASP A 115 11.92 8.04 9.48
N GLY A 116 12.32 7.15 10.40
CA GLY A 116 13.70 6.89 10.77
C GLY A 116 14.23 7.75 11.93
N THR A 117 13.46 8.72 12.41
CA THR A 117 13.83 9.53 13.59
C THR A 117 13.78 8.68 14.87
N VAL A 118 14.55 9.07 15.89
CA VAL A 118 14.60 8.38 17.18
C VAL A 118 14.01 9.28 18.27
N GLU A 119 12.89 8.86 18.83
CA GLU A 119 12.28 9.49 20.01
C GLU A 119 12.88 8.89 21.28
N ARG A 120 13.21 9.76 22.25
CA ARG A 120 13.64 9.35 23.59
C ARG A 120 12.55 9.69 24.59
N ILE A 121 12.00 8.67 25.23
CA ILE A 121 11.01 8.82 26.30
C ILE A 121 11.78 8.76 27.62
N LYS A 122 11.75 9.84 28.40
CA LYS A 122 12.38 9.86 29.72
C LYS A 122 11.59 8.97 30.68
N LYS A 123 12.29 8.11 31.41
CA LYS A 123 11.72 7.31 32.50
C LYS A 123 11.49 8.15 33.77
N ASN A 124 12.35 9.15 33.97
CA ASN A 124 12.30 10.06 35.12
C ASN A 124 11.64 11.39 34.69
N GLY A 125 10.31 11.41 34.71
CA GLY A 125 9.49 12.57 34.34
C GLY A 125 8.16 12.66 35.10
N MET A 126 8.07 11.99 36.26
CA MET A 126 7.22 12.40 37.37
C MET A 126 8.12 13.03 38.43
#